data_AF-A0A525BZA9-F1
#
_entry.id   AF-A0A525BZA9-F1
#
_cell.length_a   1.000
_cell.length_b   1.000
_cell.length_c   1.000
_cell.angle_alpha   90.00
_cell.angle_beta   90.00
_cell.angle_gamma   90.00
#
_symmetry.space_group_name_H-M   'P 1'
#
loop_
_entity.id
_entity.type
_entity.pdbx_description
1 polymer ?
#
loop_
_entity_poly.entity_id
_entity_poly.type
_entity_poly.pdbx_seq_one_letter_code
_entity_poly.pdbx_strand_id
1 'polypeptide(L)' 'MNILVINSGSSSIKFQLINMEDQHVICKGLLERIGLSDG' A
#
# COMPACT_ATOMS: atom_id res chain seq x y z
N MET A 1 14.65 9.85 -4.14
CA MET A 1 14.33 8.54 -4.76
C MET A 1 13.07 8.03 -4.07
N ASN A 2 12.05 7.64 -4.83
CA ASN A 2 10.79 7.15 -4.26
C ASN A 2 10.73 5.62 -4.36
N ILE A 3 10.40 4.96 -3.26
CA ILE A 3 10.22 3.50 -3.16
C ILE A 3 8.77 3.20 -2.81
N LEU A 4 8.11 2.41 -3.67
CA LEU A 4 6.78 1.87 -3.40
C LEU A 4 6.93 0.48 -2.78
N VAL A 5 6.52 0.35 -1.52
CA VAL A 5 6.46 -0.92 -0.81
C VAL A 5 5.05 -1.48 -0.95
N ILE A 6 4.95 -2.74 -1.39
CA ILE A 6 3.69 -3.47 -1.54
C ILE A 6 3.77 -4.75 -0.72
N ASN A 7 2.77 -4.95 0.15
CA ASN A 7 2.46 -6.25 0.73
C ASN A 7 1.10 -6.70 0.17
N SER A 8 1.12 -7.77 -0.61
CA SER A 8 -0.06 -8.32 -1.27
C SER A 8 -0.51 -9.59 -0.56
N GLY A 9 -1.71 -9.53 0.01
CA GLY A 9 -2.49 -10.72 0.37
C GLY A 9 -3.37 -11.17 -0.81
N SER A 10 -4.09 -12.27 -0.65
CA SER A 10 -4.98 -12.81 -1.71
C SER A 10 -6.18 -11.93 -2.02
N SER A 11 -6.66 -11.14 -1.06
CA SER A 11 -7.80 -10.21 -1.21
C SER A 11 -7.55 -8.83 -0.59
N SER A 12 -6.27 -8.49 -0.37
CA SER A 12 -5.86 -7.23 0.27
C SER A 12 -4.52 -6.73 -0.26
N ILE A 13 -4.34 -5.41 -0.29
CA ILE A 13 -3.06 -4.77 -0.59
C ILE A 13 -2.78 -3.70 0.47
N LYS A 14 -1.67 -3.85 1.18
CA LYS A 14 -1.09 -2.78 1.99
C LYS A 14 0.05 -2.13 1.22
N PHE A 15 0.02 -0.82 1.09
CA PHE A 15 1.05 -0.09 0.35
C PHE A 15 1.58 1.11 1.14
N GLN A 16 2.81 1.49 0.82
CA GLN A 16 3.46 2.67 1.35
C GLN A 16 4.40 3.26 0.30
N LEU A 17 4.33 4.56 0.08
CA LEU A 17 5.28 5.30 -0.74
C LEU A 17 6.23 6.06 0.17
N ILE A 18 7.53 5.79 0.04
CA ILE A 18 8.59 6.36 0.88
C ILE A 18 9.51 7.18 -0.01
N ASN A 19 9.82 8.42 0.40
CA ASN A 19 10.97 9.12 -0.15
C ASN A 19 12.20 8.74 0.67
N MET A 20 13.20 8.15 0.02
CA MET A 20 14.41 7.66 0.68
C MET A 20 15.47 8.73 0.90
N GLU A 21 15.32 9.92 0.31
CA GLU A 21 16.25 11.04 0.55
C GLU A 21 16.07 11.61 1.96
N ASP A 22 14.83 11.72 2.42
CA ASP A 22 14.46 12.23 3.74
C ASP A 22 13.88 11.14 4.68
N GLN A 23 13.80 9.89 4.19
CA GLN A 23 13.23 8.73 4.88
C GLN A 23 11.78 8.93 5.34
N HIS A 24 11.04 9.87 4.75
CA HIS A 24 9.66 10.12 5.13
C HIS A 24 8.66 9.28 4.32
N VAL A 25 7.49 9.07 4.91
CA VAL A 25 6.37 8.40 4.27
C VAL A 25 5.50 9.46 3.58
N ILE A 26 5.42 9.40 2.26
CA ILE A 26 4.55 10.29 1.47
C ILE A 26 3.09 9.88 1.67
N CYS A 27 2.79 8.60 1.50
CA CYS A 27 1.47 8.05 1.70
C CYS A 27 1.52 6.58 2.09
N LYS A 28 0.43 6.11 2.70
CA LYS A 28 0.21 4.70 3.00
C LYS A 28 -1.28 4.40 2.89
N GLY A 29 -1.60 3.17 2.56
CA GLY A 29 -2.98 2.73 2.47
C GLY A 29 -3.12 1.24 2.64
N LEU A 30 -4.37 0.85 2.87
CA LEU A 30 -4.81 -0.52 2.95
C LEU A 30 -6.08 -0.64 2.12
N LEU A 31 -6.04 -1.53 1.14
CA LEU A 31 -7.20 -1.96 0.38
C LEU A 31 -7.54 -3.37 0.83
N GLU A 32 -8.80 -3.61 1.18
CA GLU A 32 -9.29 -4.92 1.61
C GLU A 32 -10.53 -5.28 0.81
N ARG A 33 -10.96 -6.54 0.94
CA ARG A 33 -12.16 -7.07 0.29
C ARG A 33 -12.10 -7.00 -1.24
N ILE A 34 -10.89 -7.04 -1.81
CA ILE A 34 -10.70 -7.08 -3.26
C ILE A 34 -11.34 -8.37 -3.79
N GLY A 35 -12.28 -8.22 -4.73
CA GLY A 35 -13.02 -9.35 -5.31
C GLY A 35 -14.21 -9.84 -4.49
N LEU A 36 -14.58 -9.16 -3.40
CA LEU A 36 -15.84 -9.39 -2.69
C LEU A 36 -16.89 -8.38 -3.17
N SER A 37 -18.11 -8.84 -3.43
CA SER A 37 -19.26 -7.95 -3.62
C SER A 37 -19.64 -7.31 -2.29
N ASP A 38 -19.95 -6.02 -2.30
CA ASP A 38 -20.62 -5.39 -1.16
C ASP A 38 -21.99 -6.06 -1.00
N GLY A 39 -22.19 -6.68 0.16
CA GLY A 39 -23.46 -7.27 0.59
C GLY A 39 -24.09 -6.39 1.64
#